data_AF-A0A959CAL9-F1
#
_entry.id   AF-A0A959CAL9-F1
#
_cell.length_a   1.000
_cell.length_b   1.000
_cell.length_c   1.000
_cell.angle_alpha   90.00
_cell.angle_beta   90.00
_cell.angle_gamma   90.00
#
_symmetry.space_group_name_H-M   'P 1'
#
loop_
_entity.id
_entity.type
_entity.pdbx_description
1 polymer ?
#
loop_
_entity_poly.entity_id
_entity_poly.type
_entity_poly.pdbx_seq_one_letter_code
_entity_poly.pdbx_strand_id
1 'polypeptide(L)'
;MRLLLNLSANRTPVEFNHLHILAGALHKWLGPNEEHDGLSLYSFSWLQGAQAGAGGLHFPKGARWHISAVDGDFLARSIQGIFRDPGIRWGMEVKQCEIVAPPVFPDSGEVRFRCASPIFIKRSLPDGEEKHYLYTDPDSD
;
A
#
# COMPACT_ATOMS: atom_id res chain seq x y z
N MET A 1 -11.90 2.11 -6.49
CA MET A 1 -11.04 1.94 -7.68
C MET A 1 -9.62 1.61 -7.25
N ARG A 2 -8.76 1.14 -8.18
CA ARG A 2 -7.36 0.80 -7.88
C ARG A 2 -6.41 1.45 -8.87
N LEU A 3 -5.30 1.93 -8.37
CA LEU A 3 -4.14 2.36 -9.13
C LEU A 3 -3.07 1.28 -9.09
N LEU A 4 -2.59 0.83 -10.25
CA LEU A 4 -1.44 -0.04 -10.39
C LEU A 4 -0.25 0.80 -10.87
N LEU A 5 0.84 0.74 -10.11
CA LEU A 5 2.07 1.47 -10.38
C LEU A 5 3.19 0.48 -10.71
N ASN A 6 3.90 0.73 -11.82
CA ASN A 6 5.18 0.10 -12.08
C ASN A 6 6.29 1.11 -11.80
N LEU A 7 7.23 0.74 -10.95
CA LEU A 7 8.35 1.56 -10.53
C LEU A 7 9.64 1.09 -11.20
N SER A 8 10.60 2.00 -11.36
CA SER A 8 11.95 1.66 -11.80
C SER A 8 12.69 0.76 -10.79
N ALA A 9 13.82 0.20 -11.20
CA ALA A 9 14.71 -0.49 -10.28
C ALA A 9 15.22 0.43 -9.16
N ASN A 10 15.48 -0.13 -7.98
CA ASN A 10 16.08 0.58 -6.86
C ASN A 10 17.60 0.74 -7.07
N ARG A 11 18.14 1.86 -6.60
CA ARG A 11 19.59 2.16 -6.58
C ARG A 11 20.24 1.80 -5.26
N THR A 12 19.47 1.78 -4.17
CA THR A 12 19.92 1.33 -2.85
C THR A 12 18.95 0.27 -2.32
N PRO A 13 19.39 -0.67 -1.47
CA PRO A 13 18.50 -1.67 -0.87
C PRO A 13 17.29 -1.02 -0.18
N VAL A 14 16.12 -1.66 -0.30
CA VAL A 14 14.88 -1.25 0.36
C VAL A 14 14.77 -1.98 1.70
N GLU A 15 14.42 -1.28 2.77
CA GLU A 15 14.29 -1.87 4.09
C GLU A 15 13.07 -2.80 4.17
N PHE A 16 13.11 -3.83 5.03
CA PHE A 16 11.96 -4.73 5.20
C PHE A 16 10.74 -4.00 5.79
N ASN A 17 10.95 -2.95 6.57
CA ASN A 17 9.91 -2.13 7.21
C ASN A 17 9.53 -0.86 6.42
N HIS A 18 9.65 -0.90 5.09
CA HIS A 18 9.50 0.25 4.20
C HIS A 18 8.08 0.88 4.11
N LEU A 19 7.07 0.35 4.80
CA LEU A 19 5.67 0.78 4.63
C LEU A 19 5.45 2.25 5.01
N HIS A 20 6.09 2.71 6.09
CA HIS A 20 5.99 4.10 6.53
C HIS A 20 6.52 5.07 5.47
N ILE A 21 7.52 4.64 4.68
CA ILE A 21 8.05 5.40 3.54
C ILE A 21 7.04 5.44 2.40
N LEU A 22 6.36 4.33 2.12
CA LEU A 22 5.30 4.28 1.10
C LEU A 22 4.10 5.16 1.47
N ALA A 23 3.71 5.17 2.75
CA ALA A 23 2.70 6.10 3.26
C ALA A 23 3.11 7.56 3.02
N GLY A 24 4.36 7.91 3.37
CA GLY A 24 4.90 9.24 3.11
C GLY A 24 4.91 9.61 1.62
N ALA A 25 5.26 8.68 0.73
CA ALA A 25 5.20 8.90 -0.71
C ALA A 25 3.77 9.17 -1.21
N LEU A 26 2.79 8.41 -0.72
CA LEU A 26 1.38 8.60 -1.05
C LEU A 26 0.87 9.98 -0.58
N HIS A 27 1.09 10.34 0.68
CA HIS A 27 0.66 11.65 1.20
C HIS A 27 1.41 12.82 0.55
N LYS A 28 2.68 12.63 0.17
CA LYS A 28 3.40 13.60 -0.67
C LYS A 28 2.66 13.86 -1.98
N TRP A 29 2.18 12.81 -2.65
CA TRP A 29 1.45 12.94 -3.92
C TRP A 29 0.05 13.53 -3.76
N LEU A 30 -0.62 13.27 -2.63
CA LEU A 30 -1.90 13.92 -2.31
C LEU A 30 -1.77 15.45 -2.11
N GLY A 31 -0.56 15.93 -1.78
CA GLY A 31 -0.34 17.32 -1.35
C GLY A 31 -0.85 17.55 0.07
N PRO A 32 -1.12 18.80 0.48
CA PRO A 32 -1.84 19.08 1.73
C PRO A 32 -3.18 18.33 1.75
N ASN A 33 -3.41 17.52 2.78
CA ASN A 33 -4.50 16.55 2.84
C ASN A 33 -4.85 16.27 4.32
N GLU A 34 -6.08 15.82 4.60
CA GLU A 34 -6.63 15.55 5.95
C GLU A 34 -6.82 14.03 6.20
N GLU A 35 -6.47 13.21 5.21
CA GLU A 35 -6.68 11.75 5.18
C GLU A 35 -5.81 10.98 6.19
N HIS A 36 -4.96 11.68 6.95
CA HIS A 36 -4.08 11.11 7.97
C HIS A 36 -4.73 11.00 9.37
N ASP A 37 -5.74 11.83 9.69
CA ASP A 37 -6.31 11.91 11.05
C ASP A 37 -7.67 11.22 11.22
N GLY A 38 -8.21 10.67 10.13
CA GLY A 38 -9.54 10.07 10.10
C GLY A 38 -9.56 8.58 9.76
N LEU A 39 -10.77 8.08 9.51
CA LEU A 39 -10.96 6.76 8.94
C LEU A 39 -10.30 6.69 7.56
N SER A 40 -9.34 5.79 7.38
CA SER A 40 -8.70 5.58 6.09
C SER A 40 -9.64 4.86 5.11
N LEU A 41 -10.17 5.60 4.14
CA LEU A 41 -10.97 5.05 3.03
C LEU A 41 -10.10 4.63 1.82
N TYR A 42 -8.83 4.32 2.10
CA TYR A 42 -7.82 3.90 1.14
C TYR A 42 -6.88 2.86 1.76
N SER A 43 -6.18 2.12 0.91
CA SER A 43 -5.16 1.16 1.30
C SER A 43 -4.07 1.07 0.23
N PHE A 44 -2.89 0.56 0.59
CA PHE A 44 -1.82 0.27 -0.38
C PHE A 44 -1.09 -1.03 -0.05
N SER A 45 -0.49 -1.65 -1.06
CA SER A 45 0.29 -2.89 -0.90
C SER A 45 1.72 -2.62 -0.44
N TRP A 46 2.43 -3.69 -0.11
CA TRP A 46 3.89 -3.69 -0.17
C TRP A 46 4.39 -3.54 -1.60
N LEU A 47 5.67 -3.17 -1.74
CA LEU A 47 6.37 -3.31 -3.01
C LEU A 47 6.52 -4.79 -3.36
N GLN A 48 6.12 -5.17 -4.57
CA GLN A 48 6.18 -6.54 -5.06
C GLN A 48 7.29 -6.74 -6.09
N GLY A 49 7.85 -7.96 -6.15
CA GLY A 49 8.93 -8.31 -7.07
C GLY A 49 10.32 -8.26 -6.44
N ALA A 50 10.40 -8.20 -5.11
CA ALA A 50 11.65 -8.14 -4.38
C ALA A 50 12.44 -9.45 -4.45
N GLN A 51 13.76 -9.32 -4.36
CA GLN A 51 14.69 -10.37 -3.99
C GLN A 51 15.34 -9.97 -2.68
N ALA A 52 15.24 -10.82 -1.66
CA ALA A 52 15.97 -10.58 -0.41
C ALA A 52 17.46 -10.82 -0.64
N GLY A 53 18.29 -9.91 -0.14
CA GLY A 53 19.74 -9.99 -0.27
C GLY A 53 20.45 -9.23 0.84
N ALA A 54 21.76 -9.04 0.68
CA ALA A 54 22.55 -8.26 1.61
C ALA A 54 21.98 -6.83 1.74
N GLY A 55 21.73 -6.40 2.97
CA GLY A 55 21.27 -5.05 3.28
C GLY A 55 19.79 -4.75 3.02
N GLY A 56 18.98 -5.70 2.51
CA GLY A 56 17.54 -5.51 2.36
C GLY A 56 16.94 -6.17 1.12
N LEU A 57 15.85 -5.58 0.65
CA LEU A 57 15.09 -5.98 -0.53
C LEU A 57 15.63 -5.28 -1.78
N HIS A 58 15.80 -6.05 -2.85
CA HIS A 58 16.28 -5.58 -4.15
C HIS A 58 15.22 -5.78 -5.23
N PHE A 59 15.05 -4.78 -6.08
CA PHE A 59 14.07 -4.74 -7.17
C PHE A 59 14.78 -4.48 -8.51
N PRO A 60 15.64 -5.39 -8.99
CA PRO A 60 16.46 -5.15 -10.19
C PRO A 60 15.64 -4.96 -11.48
N LYS A 61 14.39 -5.45 -11.49
CA LYS A 61 13.43 -5.29 -12.60
C LYS A 61 12.35 -4.24 -12.32
N GLY A 62 12.54 -3.43 -11.28
CA GLY A 62 11.51 -2.55 -10.75
C GLY A 62 10.54 -3.25 -9.81
N ALA A 63 9.60 -2.48 -9.28
CA ALA A 63 8.59 -2.96 -8.35
C ALA A 63 7.18 -2.70 -8.87
N ARG A 64 6.25 -3.55 -8.45
CA ARG A 64 4.82 -3.28 -8.56
C ARG A 64 4.30 -2.78 -7.23
N TRP A 65 3.50 -1.72 -7.27
CA TRP A 65 2.84 -1.16 -6.11
C TRP A 65 1.40 -0.82 -6.46
N HIS A 66 0.45 -1.10 -5.58
CA HIS A 66 -0.94 -0.68 -5.82
C HIS A 66 -1.52 0.11 -4.67
N ILE A 67 -2.38 1.06 -5.04
CA ILE A 67 -3.12 1.93 -4.13
C ILE A 67 -4.59 1.75 -4.48
N SER A 68 -5.44 1.50 -3.49
CA SER A 68 -6.89 1.38 -3.68
C SER A 68 -7.59 2.42 -2.83
N ALA A 69 -8.63 3.03 -3.35
CA ALA A 69 -9.45 3.98 -2.62
C ALA A 69 -10.92 3.82 -3.01
N VAL A 70 -11.81 4.13 -2.07
CA VAL A 70 -13.25 4.22 -2.35
C VAL A 70 -13.52 5.41 -3.25
N ASP A 71 -12.92 6.56 -2.92
CA ASP A 71 -13.07 7.82 -3.65
C ASP A 71 -12.15 7.90 -4.88
N GLY A 72 -12.71 8.40 -5.99
CA GLY A 72 -11.96 8.66 -7.22
C GLY A 72 -11.13 9.93 -7.18
N ASP A 73 -11.55 10.95 -6.43
CA ASP A 73 -10.78 12.19 -6.29
C ASP A 73 -9.41 11.91 -5.63
N PHE A 74 -9.38 11.06 -4.62
CA PHE A 74 -8.16 10.58 -3.97
C PHE A 74 -7.14 10.03 -5.00
N LEU A 75 -7.60 9.16 -5.91
CA LEU A 75 -6.73 8.60 -6.94
C LEU A 75 -6.32 9.64 -7.98
N ALA A 76 -7.24 10.54 -8.37
CA ALA A 76 -6.94 11.62 -9.32
C ALA A 76 -5.86 12.55 -8.78
N ARG A 77 -5.96 12.98 -7.52
CA ARG A 77 -4.92 13.78 -6.84
C ARG A 77 -3.60 13.03 -6.74
N SER A 78 -3.64 11.75 -6.36
CA SER A 78 -2.44 10.91 -6.31
C SER A 78 -1.73 10.86 -7.67
N ILE A 79 -2.49 10.68 -8.76
CA ILE A 79 -1.95 10.66 -10.14
C ILE A 79 -1.33 12.01 -10.51
N GLN A 80 -1.99 13.13 -10.20
CA GLN A 80 -1.44 14.47 -10.44
C GLN A 80 -0.12 14.69 -9.67
N GLY A 81 -0.06 14.24 -8.41
CA GLY A 81 1.16 14.26 -7.61
C GLY A 81 2.28 13.42 -8.20
N ILE A 82 1.98 12.21 -8.68
CA ILE A 82 2.94 11.34 -9.38
C ILE A 82 3.46 12.01 -10.65
N PHE A 83 2.61 12.66 -11.45
CA PHE A 83 3.05 13.38 -12.65
C PHE A 83 3.96 14.57 -12.34
N ARG A 84 3.75 15.24 -11.20
CA ARG A 84 4.59 16.36 -10.76
C ARG A 84 5.93 15.90 -10.22
N ASP A 85 5.94 14.85 -9.42
CA ASP A 85 7.14 14.25 -8.82
C ASP A 85 6.98 12.72 -8.71
N PRO A 86 7.43 11.96 -9.73
CA PRO A 86 7.29 10.51 -9.74
C PRO A 86 8.28 9.82 -8.81
N GLY A 87 9.24 10.56 -8.25
CA GLY A 87 10.29 10.03 -7.41
C GLY A 87 9.72 9.48 -6.10
N ILE A 88 10.26 8.34 -5.68
CA ILE A 88 10.11 7.83 -4.32
C ILE A 88 11.50 7.64 -3.69
N ARG A 89 11.60 6.92 -2.57
CA ARG A 89 12.88 6.57 -1.93
C ARG A 89 13.69 5.56 -2.76
N TRP A 90 14.91 5.29 -2.30
CA TRP A 90 15.84 4.30 -2.86
C TRP A 90 16.23 4.52 -4.32
N GLY A 91 16.06 5.75 -4.82
CA GLY A 91 16.32 6.11 -6.21
C GLY A 91 15.34 5.50 -7.20
N MET A 92 14.15 5.09 -6.73
CA MET A 92 13.07 4.58 -7.57
C MET A 92 12.13 5.71 -7.98
N GLU A 93 11.48 5.54 -9.13
CA GLU A 93 10.43 6.45 -9.61
C GLU A 93 9.30 5.67 -10.29
N VAL A 94 8.10 6.23 -10.30
CA VAL A 94 6.96 5.67 -11.03
C VAL A 94 7.19 5.81 -12.54
N LYS A 95 7.10 4.68 -13.26
CA LYS A 95 7.27 4.59 -14.71
C LYS A 95 5.95 4.42 -15.46
N GLN A 96 4.97 3.81 -14.80
CA GLN A 96 3.64 3.59 -15.38
C GLN A 96 2.60 3.67 -14.30
N CYS A 97 1.43 4.17 -14.70
CA CYS A 97 0.26 4.36 -13.86
C CYS A 97 -0.96 3.84 -14.62
N GLU A 98 -1.68 2.87 -14.04
CA GLU A 98 -2.88 2.27 -14.65
C GLU A 98 -4.04 2.29 -13.65
N ILE A 99 -5.20 2.76 -14.08
CA ILE A 99 -6.43 2.73 -13.27
C ILE A 99 -7.20 1.45 -13.61
N VAL A 100 -7.55 0.70 -12.58
CA VAL A 100 -8.27 -0.56 -12.67
C VAL A 100 -9.60 -0.45 -11.93
N ALA A 101 -10.67 -0.82 -12.61
CA ALA A 101 -12.00 -0.94 -12.04
C ALA A 101 -12.03 -2.05 -10.97
N PRO A 102 -12.88 -1.93 -9.93
CA PRO A 102 -13.10 -3.04 -9.02
C PRO A 102 -13.55 -4.29 -9.80
N PRO A 103 -13.12 -5.50 -9.39
CA PRO A 103 -13.62 -6.71 -10.00
C PRO A 103 -15.13 -6.84 -9.74
N VAL A 104 -15.83 -7.52 -10.64
CA VAL A 104 -17.22 -7.92 -10.39
C VAL A 104 -17.21 -9.06 -9.38
N PHE A 105 -17.88 -8.87 -8.26
CA PHE A 105 -18.10 -9.94 -7.28
C PHE A 105 -19.40 -10.69 -7.63
N PRO A 106 -19.45 -12.01 -7.36
CA PRO A 106 -20.69 -12.76 -7.56
C PRO A 106 -21.75 -12.32 -6.54
N ASP A 107 -23.02 -12.30 -6.96
CA ASP A 107 -24.15 -11.95 -6.08
C ASP A 107 -24.39 -12.98 -4.96
N SER A 108 -23.80 -14.18 -5.09
CA SER A 108 -23.85 -15.24 -4.08
C SER A 108 -22.58 -16.11 -4.08
N GLY A 109 -22.29 -16.75 -2.95
CA GLY A 109 -21.13 -17.62 -2.77
C GLY A 109 -19.94 -16.93 -2.10
N GLU A 110 -18.77 -17.55 -2.19
CA GLU A 110 -17.55 -17.13 -1.51
C GLU A 110 -16.48 -16.65 -2.50
N VAL A 111 -15.70 -15.65 -2.08
CA VAL A 111 -14.54 -15.15 -2.84
C VAL A 111 -13.29 -15.22 -1.97
N ARG A 112 -12.23 -15.81 -2.51
CA ARG A 112 -10.95 -15.91 -1.82
C ARG A 112 -10.11 -14.66 -2.07
N PHE A 113 -9.71 -13.99 -1.00
CA PHE A 113 -8.79 -12.87 -1.04
C PHE A 113 -7.38 -13.31 -0.66
N ARG A 114 -6.39 -12.69 -1.32
CA ARG A 114 -4.98 -12.78 -0.90
C ARG A 114 -4.54 -11.40 -0.47
N CYS A 115 -3.90 -11.35 0.71
CA CYS A 115 -3.41 -10.10 1.27
C CYS A 115 -2.23 -9.58 0.46
N ALA A 116 -2.33 -8.35 -0.02
CA ALA A 116 -1.23 -7.66 -0.70
C ALA A 116 -0.31 -6.89 0.26
N SER A 117 -0.77 -6.70 1.50
CA SER A 117 -0.06 -6.21 2.66
C SER A 117 -0.67 -6.89 3.89
N PRO A 118 0.05 -7.02 5.02
CA PRO A 118 -0.49 -7.60 6.24
C PRO A 118 -1.72 -6.87 6.73
N ILE A 119 -2.68 -7.63 7.26
CA ILE A 119 -3.85 -7.08 7.94
C ILE A 119 -3.44 -6.82 9.40
N PHE A 120 -3.68 -5.60 9.86
CA PHE A 120 -3.44 -5.20 11.25
C PHE A 120 -4.77 -5.06 11.98
N ILE A 121 -4.95 -5.86 13.05
CA ILE A 121 -6.14 -5.83 13.89
C ILE A 121 -5.69 -5.59 15.34
N LYS A 122 -6.19 -4.53 15.95
CA LYS A 122 -6.01 -4.25 17.38
C LYS A 122 -7.33 -3.88 18.05
N ARG A 123 -7.47 -4.17 19.34
CA ARG A 123 -8.59 -3.70 20.18
C ARG A 123 -8.07 -3.22 21.52
N SER A 124 -8.69 -2.16 22.04
CA SER A 124 -8.54 -1.77 23.44
C SER A 124 -9.47 -2.65 24.29
N LEU A 125 -8.91 -3.35 25.27
CA LEU A 125 -9.63 -4.19 26.22
C LEU A 125 -10.18 -3.35 27.40
N PRO A 126 -11.16 -3.86 28.18
CA PRO A 126 -11.78 -3.11 29.28
C PRO A 126 -10.81 -2.66 30.37
N ASP A 127 -9.68 -3.35 30.53
CA ASP A 127 -8.61 -3.03 31.47
C ASP A 127 -7.61 -1.99 30.92
N GLY A 128 -7.82 -1.53 29.69
CA GLY A 128 -6.95 -0.57 29.01
C GLY A 128 -5.78 -1.20 28.24
N GLU A 129 -5.66 -2.53 28.21
CA GLU A 129 -4.64 -3.20 27.39
C GLU A 129 -4.97 -3.05 25.88
N GLU A 130 -3.95 -2.77 25.06
CA GLU A 130 -4.07 -2.89 23.60
C GLU A 130 -3.69 -4.32 23.15
N LYS A 131 -4.68 -5.13 22.78
CA LYS A 131 -4.46 -6.47 22.24
C LYS A 131 -4.30 -6.42 20.72
N HIS A 132 -3.20 -6.95 20.21
CA HIS A 132 -2.99 -7.22 18.78
C HIS A 132 -3.44 -8.65 18.47
N TYR A 133 -4.25 -8.82 17.42
CA TYR A 133 -4.76 -10.14 17.03
C TYR A 133 -3.91 -10.73 15.91
N LEU A 134 -3.37 -11.91 16.16
CA LEU A 134 -2.65 -12.75 15.21
C LEU A 134 -3.60 -13.81 14.63
N TYR A 135 -3.28 -14.34 13.45
CA TYR A 135 -4.06 -15.41 12.81
C TYR A 135 -4.11 -16.71 13.62
N THR A 136 -3.25 -16.84 14.64
CA THR A 136 -3.21 -17.99 15.55
C THR A 136 -4.09 -17.79 16.78
N ASP A 137 -4.65 -16.61 16.98
CA ASP A 137 -5.47 -16.34 18.16
C ASP A 137 -6.86 -16.97 17.99
N PRO A 138 -7.42 -17.61 19.02
CA PRO A 138 -8.76 -18.21 18.94
C PRO A 138 -9.87 -17.23 18.54
N ASP A 139 -9.67 -15.94 18.84
CA ASP A 139 -10.62 -14.87 18.56
C ASP A 139 -10.47 -14.29 17.13
N SER A 140 -9.64 -14.89 16.28
CA SER A 140 -9.31 -14.39 14.93
C SER A 140 -10.03 -15.11 13.78
N ASP A 141 -10.85 -16.12 14.07
CA ASP A 141 -11.71 -16.87 13.14
C ASP A 141 -13.18 -16.41 13.22
#